data_AF-Q9ZJQ4-F1
#
_entry.id   AF-Q9ZJQ4-F1
#
_cell.length_a   1.000
_cell.length_b   1.000
_cell.length_c   1.000
_cell.angle_alpha   90.00
_cell.angle_beta   90.00
_cell.angle_gamma   90.00
#
_symmetry.space_group_name_H-M   'P 1'
#
loop_
_entity.id
_entity.type
_entity.pdbx_description
1 polymer ?
#
loop_
_entity_poly.entity_id
_entity_poly.type
_entity_poly.pdbx_seq_one_letter_code
_entity_poly.pdbx_strand_id
1 'polypeptide(L)'
;MLMHSILILLVIIITTYFTRIWPFMVFNSKNPPNDFVRYLGRALSCSVIGMLVVYCFKDIHVLKPPYGINEITAFLSVILLHRIFKVFVLSITLPTILYMVLVQSHALEKAFFNIHVS
;
A
#
# COMPACT_ATOMS: atom_id res chain seq x y z
N MET A 1 -34.58 -10.18 -13.84
CA MET A 1 -33.26 -10.20 -13.15
C MET A 1 -32.12 -10.47 -14.12
N LEU A 2 -32.05 -11.62 -14.80
CA LEU A 2 -30.95 -11.97 -15.71
C LEU A 2 -30.75 -10.98 -16.87
N MET A 3 -31.84 -10.53 -17.52
CA MET A 3 -31.75 -9.48 -18.57
C MET A 3 -31.12 -8.17 -18.06
N HIS A 4 -31.40 -7.79 -16.80
CA HIS A 4 -30.81 -6.59 -16.20
C HIS A 4 -29.32 -6.80 -15.93
N SER A 5 -28.93 -7.97 -15.42
CA SER A 5 -27.52 -8.34 -15.21
C SER A 5 -26.71 -8.28 -16.51
N ILE A 6 -27.24 -8.79 -17.63
CA ILE A 6 -26.57 -8.73 -18.94
C ILE A 6 -26.38 -7.29 -19.41
N LEU A 7 -27.42 -6.46 -19.31
CA LEU A 7 -27.34 -5.06 -19.71
C LEU A 7 -26.30 -4.29 -18.88
N ILE A 8 -26.28 -4.51 -17.56
CA ILE A 8 -25.28 -3.92 -16.65
C ILE A 8 -23.87 -4.36 -17.05
N LEU A 9 -23.65 -5.64 -17.33
CA LEU A 9 -22.35 -6.15 -17.79
C LEU A 9 -21.92 -5.50 -19.11
N LEU A 10 -22.80 -5.38 -20.09
CA LEU A 10 -22.48 -4.70 -21.35
C LEU A 10 -22.06 -3.25 -21.13
N VAL A 11 -22.79 -2.52 -20.29
CA VAL A 11 -22.47 -1.12 -19.95
C VAL A 11 -21.13 -1.03 -19.23
N ILE A 12 -20.85 -1.89 -18.25
CA ILE A 12 -19.57 -1.94 -17.53
C ILE A 12 -18.42 -2.24 -18.50
N ILE A 13 -18.60 -3.21 -19.40
CA ILE A 13 -17.60 -3.61 -20.38
C ILE A 13 -17.28 -2.43 -21.31
N ILE A 14 -18.29 -1.81 -21.91
CA ILE A 14 -18.13 -0.64 -22.79
C ILE A 14 -17.43 0.49 -22.02
N THR A 15 -17.88 0.80 -20.80
CA THR A 15 -17.31 1.86 -19.95
C THR A 15 -15.86 1.58 -19.58
N THR A 16 -15.52 0.32 -19.27
CA THR A 16 -14.16 -0.10 -18.91
C THR A 16 -13.23 -0.01 -20.12
N TYR A 17 -13.67 -0.48 -21.29
CA TYR A 17 -12.91 -0.34 -22.53
C TYR A 17 -12.68 1.13 -22.87
N PHE A 18 -13.72 1.95 -22.78
CA PHE A 18 -13.63 3.37 -23.04
C PHE A 18 -12.65 4.05 -22.09
N THR A 19 -12.74 3.80 -20.77
CA THR A 19 -11.83 4.34 -19.76
C THR A 19 -10.37 3.90 -19.96
N ARG A 20 -10.12 2.70 -20.51
CA ARG A 20 -8.77 2.23 -20.83
C ARG A 20 -8.21 2.86 -22.10
N ILE A 21 -9.02 3.01 -23.16
CA ILE A 21 -8.60 3.61 -24.43
C ILE A 21 -8.43 5.13 -24.29
N TRP A 22 -9.22 5.77 -23.43
CA TRP A 22 -9.22 7.21 -23.18
C TRP A 22 -7.84 7.82 -22.91
N PRO A 23 -7.04 7.34 -21.93
CA PRO A 23 -5.71 7.89 -21.68
C PRO A 23 -4.78 7.72 -22.89
N PHE A 24 -4.84 6.61 -23.63
CA PHE A 24 -4.03 6.43 -24.84
C PHE A 24 -4.45 7.36 -25.98
N MET A 25 -5.74 7.67 -26.09
CA MET A 25 -6.24 8.63 -27.07
C MET A 25 -5.78 10.05 -26.75
N VAL A 26 -5.79 10.44 -25.47
CA VAL A 26 -5.24 11.73 -24.99
C VAL A 26 -3.71 11.78 -25.16
N PHE A 27 -3.02 10.67 -24.89
CA PHE A 27 -1.57 10.53 -25.06
C PHE A 27 -1.23 9.81 -26.37
N ASN A 28 -1.62 10.39 -27.50
CA ASN A 28 -1.20 9.87 -28.80
C ASN A 28 0.31 10.05 -28.98
N SER A 29 1.02 8.99 -29.40
CA SER A 29 2.50 8.91 -29.54
C SER A 29 3.14 10.07 -30.31
N LYS A 30 2.37 10.78 -31.14
CA LYS A 30 2.88 11.87 -31.98
C LYS A 30 3.04 13.20 -31.23
N ASN A 31 2.30 13.40 -30.13
CA ASN A 31 2.49 14.54 -29.26
C ASN A 31 3.19 14.03 -27.99
N PRO A 32 4.47 14.35 -27.75
CA PRO A 32 5.07 14.04 -26.47
C PRO A 32 4.16 14.61 -25.37
N PRO A 33 3.93 13.87 -24.27
CA PRO A 33 3.07 14.33 -23.20
C PRO A 33 3.57 15.70 -22.73
N ASN A 34 2.66 16.68 -22.61
CA ASN A 34 2.96 17.99 -22.05
C ASN A 34 3.75 17.80 -20.74
N ASP A 35 4.76 18.64 -20.48
CA ASP A 35 5.55 18.58 -19.25
C ASP A 35 4.69 18.52 -17.99
N PHE A 36 3.50 19.14 -18.00
CA PHE A 36 2.54 19.02 -16.91
C PHE A 36 2.08 17.57 -16.66
N VAL A 37 1.78 16.78 -17.70
CA VAL A 37 1.37 15.38 -17.58
C VAL A 37 2.51 14.53 -17.04
N ARG A 38 3.73 14.75 -17.54
CA ARG A 38 4.91 14.02 -17.08
C ARG A 38 5.24 14.35 -15.63
N TYR A 39 5.09 15.62 -15.25
CA TYR A 39 5.18 16.06 -13.86
C TYR A 39 4.10 15.42 -12.99
N LEU A 40 2.84 15.43 -13.46
CA LEU A 40 1.71 14.86 -12.73
C LEU A 40 1.90 13.36 -12.51
N GLY A 41 2.36 12.60 -13.50
CA GLY A 41 2.68 11.18 -13.34
C GLY A 41 3.77 10.94 -12.31
N ARG A 42 4.88 11.69 -12.37
CA ARG A 42 5.97 11.60 -11.38
C ARG A 42 5.49 11.99 -9.99
N ALA A 43 4.74 13.08 -9.87
CA ALA A 43 4.22 13.59 -8.62
C ALA A 43 3.16 12.67 -8.01
N LEU A 44 2.23 12.12 -8.81
CA LEU A 44 1.24 11.13 -8.36
C LEU A 44 1.93 9.86 -7.89
N SER A 45 2.85 9.28 -8.66
CA SER A 45 3.56 8.07 -8.24
C SER A 45 4.33 8.30 -6.94
N CYS A 46 5.05 9.43 -6.82
CA CYS A 46 5.72 9.80 -5.57
C CYS A 46 4.74 10.06 -4.42
N SER A 47 3.60 10.70 -4.69
CA SER A 47 2.56 11.02 -3.70
C SER A 47 1.88 9.77 -3.17
N VAL A 48 1.54 8.81 -4.04
CA VAL A 48 0.91 7.54 -3.64
C VAL A 48 1.84 6.76 -2.70
N ILE A 49 3.14 6.69 -3.00
CA ILE A 49 4.12 6.04 -2.11
C ILE A 49 4.14 6.72 -0.74
N GLY A 50 4.18 8.06 -0.70
CA GLY A 50 4.13 8.82 0.55
C GLY A 50 2.82 8.60 1.33
N MET A 51 1.69 8.62 0.64
CA MET A 51 0.37 8.38 1.21
C MET A 51 0.25 6.98 1.80
N LEU A 52 0.75 5.94 1.12
CA LEU A 52 0.75 4.57 1.63
C LEU A 52 1.52 4.44 2.95
N VAL A 53 2.67 5.12 3.06
CA VAL A 53 3.44 5.16 4.30
C VAL A 53 2.65 5.85 5.42
N VAL A 54 2.07 7.03 5.17
CA VAL A 54 1.28 7.76 6.16
C VAL A 54 0.00 7.01 6.55
N TYR A 55 -0.68 6.38 5.59
CA TYR A 55 -1.88 5.57 5.85
C TYR A 55 -1.58 4.34 6.70
N CYS A 56 -0.43 3.68 6.49
CA CYS A 56 0.01 2.59 7.36
C CYS A 56 0.09 3.02 8.84
N PHE A 57 0.41 4.30 9.09
CA PHE A 57 0.40 4.87 10.44
C PHE A 57 -0.97 5.39 10.87
N LYS A 58 -1.86 5.76 9.95
CA LYS A 58 -3.19 6.29 10.31
C LYS A 58 -4.04 5.26 11.05
N ASP A 59 -3.88 3.97 10.76
CA ASP A 59 -4.63 2.89 11.40
C ASP A 59 -4.01 2.44 12.75
N ILE A 60 -2.96 3.11 13.25
CA ILE A 60 -2.43 2.80 14.59
C ILE A 60 -3.44 3.26 15.65
N HIS A 61 -4.11 2.30 16.27
CA HIS A 61 -4.95 2.56 17.44
C HIS A 61 -4.06 2.80 18.66
N VAL A 62 -3.57 4.04 18.83
CA VAL A 62 -2.72 4.45 19.96
C VAL A 62 -3.41 4.29 21.32
N LEU A 63 -4.75 4.17 21.35
CA LEU A 63 -5.56 4.22 22.57
C LEU A 63 -6.05 2.86 23.10
N LYS A 64 -5.75 1.73 22.47
CA LYS A 64 -6.14 0.39 22.99
C LYS A 64 -4.92 -0.52 23.10
N PRO A 65 -4.77 -1.30 24.19
CA PRO A 65 -3.74 -2.32 24.28
C PRO A 65 -3.95 -3.37 23.16
N PRO A 66 -2.91 -3.83 22.44
CA PRO A 66 -1.49 -3.51 22.61
C PRO A 66 -1.18 -2.16 21.98
N TYR A 67 -0.46 -1.32 22.71
CA TYR A 67 0.13 -0.07 22.22
C TYR A 67 0.63 -0.30 20.77
N GLY A 68 0.23 0.55 19.81
CA GLY A 68 0.58 0.45 18.37
C GLY A 68 2.08 0.43 18.02
N ILE A 69 2.93 0.12 19.00
CA ILE A 69 4.34 -0.23 18.93
C ILE A 69 4.58 -1.42 18.00
N ASN A 70 3.68 -2.41 17.93
CA ASN A 70 3.75 -3.52 16.98
C ASN A 70 3.78 -3.02 15.52
N GLU A 71 2.96 -2.04 15.15
CA GLU A 71 3.01 -1.41 13.82
C GLU A 71 4.31 -0.62 13.58
N ILE A 72 4.78 0.16 14.56
CA ILE A 72 6.04 0.92 14.43
C ILE A 72 7.24 -0.02 14.27
N THR A 73 7.30 -1.09 15.07
CA THR A 73 8.37 -2.10 15.00
C THR A 73 8.33 -2.88 13.68
N ALA A 74 7.14 -3.22 13.20
CA ALA A 74 6.97 -3.82 11.87
C ALA A 74 7.45 -2.88 10.76
N PHE A 75 7.05 -1.60 10.78
CA PHE A 75 7.51 -0.61 9.80
C PHE A 75 9.04 -0.43 9.82
N LEU A 76 9.64 -0.38 11.00
CA LEU A 76 11.09 -0.29 11.14
C LEU A 76 11.80 -1.54 10.58
N SER A 77 11.20 -2.72 10.77
CA SER A 77 11.70 -3.97 10.18
C SER A 77 11.65 -3.96 8.66
N VAL A 78 10.60 -3.38 8.04
CA VAL A 78 10.49 -3.20 6.58
C VAL A 78 11.66 -2.37 6.08
N ILE A 79 11.94 -1.22 6.73
CA ILE A 79 13.01 -0.31 6.32
C ILE A 79 14.37 -1.02 6.41
N LEU A 80 14.64 -1.68 7.53
CA LEU A 80 15.90 -2.39 7.75
C LEU A 80 16.11 -3.48 6.69
N LEU A 81 15.08 -4.27 6.44
CA LEU A 81 15.12 -5.37 5.49
C LEU A 81 15.22 -4.90 4.04
N HIS A 82 14.52 -3.82 3.68
CA HIS A 82 14.59 -3.21 2.36
C HIS A 82 16.01 -2.73 2.04
N ARG A 83 16.70 -2.15 3.02
CA ARG A 83 18.10 -1.70 2.85
C ARG A 83 19.07 -2.84 2.59
N ILE A 84 18.82 -4.02 3.17
CA ILE A 84 19.72 -5.18 3.07
C ILE A 84 19.50 -5.93 1.76
N PHE A 85 18.25 -6.29 1.45
CA PHE A 85 17.99 -7.27 0.38
C PHE A 85 17.81 -6.68 -1.01
N LYS A 86 17.44 -5.40 -1.15
CA LYS A 86 17.19 -4.70 -2.45
C LYS A 86 16.24 -5.43 -3.42
N VAL A 87 15.63 -6.53 -3.02
CA VAL A 87 14.65 -7.32 -3.79
C VAL A 87 13.25 -6.97 -3.31
N PHE A 88 12.41 -6.43 -4.21
CA PHE A 88 11.07 -5.93 -3.89
C PHE A 88 10.16 -7.00 -3.28
N VAL A 89 10.12 -8.21 -3.86
CA VAL A 89 9.25 -9.30 -3.40
C VAL A 89 9.55 -9.67 -1.94
N LEU A 90 10.82 -9.80 -1.61
CA LEU A 90 11.26 -10.17 -0.26
C LEU A 90 10.94 -9.07 0.77
N SER A 91 10.96 -7.81 0.33
CA SER A 91 10.63 -6.63 1.15
C SER A 91 9.14 -6.52 1.51
N ILE A 92 8.25 -7.27 0.86
CA ILE A 92 6.81 -7.31 1.18
C ILE A 92 6.49 -8.55 2.00
N THR A 93 6.95 -9.73 1.55
CA THR A 93 6.59 -11.00 2.20
C THR A 93 7.16 -11.13 3.61
N LEU A 94 8.42 -10.73 3.83
CA LEU A 94 9.07 -10.90 5.14
C LEU A 94 8.45 -10.03 6.25
N PRO A 95 8.15 -8.74 6.04
CA PRO A 95 7.46 -7.95 7.06
C PRO A 95 6.05 -8.47 7.38
N THR A 96 5.33 -9.00 6.39
CA THR A 96 4.04 -9.66 6.64
C THR A 96 4.19 -10.87 7.55
N ILE A 97 5.18 -11.73 7.28
CA ILE A 97 5.46 -12.90 8.14
C ILE A 97 5.88 -12.43 9.54
N LEU A 98 6.78 -11.44 9.62
CA LEU A 98 7.23 -10.87 10.90
C LEU A 98 6.04 -10.32 11.69
N TYR A 99 5.16 -9.54 11.05
CA TYR A 99 3.96 -8.99 11.68
C TYR A 99 3.02 -10.09 12.17
N MET A 100 2.76 -11.12 11.35
CA MET A 100 1.93 -12.27 11.76
C MET A 100 2.52 -12.99 12.97
N VAL A 101 3.83 -13.24 12.99
CA VAL A 101 4.53 -13.86 14.12
C VAL A 101 4.45 -12.94 15.34
N LEU A 102 4.63 -11.63 15.18
CA LEU A 102 4.63 -10.65 16.27
C LEU A 102 3.26 -10.57 16.95
N VAL A 103 2.20 -10.46 16.14
CA VAL A 103 0.80 -10.40 16.59
C VAL A 103 0.40 -11.73 17.23
N GLN A 104 0.74 -12.86 16.63
CA GLN A 104 0.36 -14.18 17.14
C GLN A 104 1.14 -14.60 18.38
N SER A 105 2.41 -14.22 18.49
CA SER A 105 3.25 -14.64 19.62
C SER A 105 2.94 -13.85 20.89
N HIS A 106 2.30 -12.67 20.79
CA HIS A 106 2.17 -11.70 21.89
C HIS A 106 3.52 -11.42 22.60
N ALA A 107 4.64 -11.77 21.95
CA ALA A 107 5.94 -11.86 22.60
C ALA A 107 6.51 -10.48 22.89
N LEU A 108 6.14 -9.47 22.09
CA LEU A 108 6.47 -8.08 22.38
C LEU A 108 5.75 -7.55 23.61
N GLU A 109 4.55 -8.03 23.95
CA GLU A 109 3.93 -7.66 25.22
C GLU A 109 4.80 -8.18 26.38
N LYS A 110 5.25 -9.43 26.30
CA LYS A 110 6.14 -10.02 27.32
C LYS A 110 7.49 -9.30 27.39
N ALA A 111 8.08 -8.95 26.26
CA ALA A 111 9.38 -8.27 26.20
C ALA A 111 9.30 -6.80 26.69
N PHE A 112 8.23 -6.07 26.35
CA PHE A 112 8.04 -4.69 26.77
C PHE A 112 7.61 -4.57 28.24
N PHE A 113 6.76 -5.48 28.75
CA PHE A 113 6.46 -5.54 30.18
C PHE A 113 7.71 -5.90 31.01
N ASN A 114 8.65 -6.67 30.44
CA ASN A 114 9.92 -7.01 31.09
C ASN A 114 10.91 -5.81 31.13
N ILE A 115 10.91 -4.93 30.12
CA ILE A 115 11.82 -3.77 30.12
C ILE A 115 11.36 -2.64 31.06
N HIS A 116 10.05 -2.48 31.29
CA HIS A 116 9.53 -1.40 32.15
C HIS A 116 9.44 -1.80 33.65
N VAL A 117 9.66 -3.08 33.99
CA VAL A 117 9.70 -3.54 35.40
C VAL A 117 11.13 -3.77 35.92
N SER A 118 12.16 -3.49 35.11
CA SER A 118 13.57 -3.41 35.54
C SER A 118 14.02 -1.95 35.58
#